data_AF-A0A4Q7CIB4-F1
#
_entry.id   AF-A0A4Q7CIB4-F1
#
_cell.length_a   1.000
_cell.length_b   1.000
_cell.length_c   1.000
_cell.angle_alpha   90.00
_cell.angle_beta   90.00
_cell.angle_gamma   90.00
#
_symmetry.space_group_name_H-M   'P 1'
#
loop_
_entity.id
_entity.type
_entity.pdbx_description
1 polymer ?
#
loop_
_entity_poly.entity_id
_entity_poly.type
_entity_poly.pdbx_seq_one_letter_code
_entity_poly.pdbx_strand_id
1 'polypeptide(L)'
;PEDVTEEVLCRTPGFTGWLQEEWLHHCGDAAAFLGPVGASEVADLPDALDALRNEYRGYDWPADKIEEFILTLDRNGLATAYLFRCLSCGVHLAYADFA
;
A
#
# COMPACT_ATOMS: atom_id res chain seq x y z
N PRO A 1 -16.77 23.37 -8.01
CA PRO A 1 -17.56 24.03 -9.07
C PRO A 1 -17.62 23.12 -10.28
N GLU A 2 -18.81 22.82 -10.79
CA GLU A 2 -19.00 21.85 -11.88
C GLU A 2 -18.15 22.21 -13.12
N ASP A 3 -18.00 23.50 -13.44
CA ASP A 3 -17.16 23.98 -14.55
C ASP A 3 -15.67 23.61 -14.42
N VAL A 4 -15.15 23.56 -13.19
CA VAL A 4 -13.73 23.19 -12.96
C VAL A 4 -13.53 21.68 -13.10
N THR A 5 -14.54 20.90 -12.71
CA THR A 5 -14.53 19.44 -12.85
C THR A 5 -14.61 19.03 -14.32
N GLU A 6 -15.45 19.69 -15.12
CA GLU A 6 -15.49 19.45 -16.57
C GLU A 6 -14.16 19.77 -17.25
N GLU A 7 -13.50 20.86 -16.88
CA GLU A 7 -12.26 21.27 -17.54
C GLU A 7 -11.09 20.31 -17.26
N VAL A 8 -11.00 19.79 -16.02
CA VAL A 8 -9.99 18.80 -15.64
C VAL A 8 -10.26 17.45 -16.31
N LEU A 9 -11.52 17.00 -16.35
CA LEU A 9 -11.88 15.68 -16.89
C LEU A 9 -11.86 15.63 -18.43
N CYS A 10 -12.15 16.74 -19.12
CA CYS A 10 -12.39 16.73 -20.56
C CYS A 10 -11.35 17.48 -21.38
N ARG A 11 -10.57 18.40 -20.79
CA ARG A 11 -9.67 19.29 -21.55
C ARG A 11 -8.22 19.26 -21.08
N THR A 12 -7.94 18.56 -19.98
CA THR A 12 -6.58 18.33 -19.52
C THR A 12 -6.15 16.92 -19.94
N PRO A 13 -5.03 16.75 -20.67
CA PRO A 13 -4.50 15.43 -20.96
C PRO A 13 -4.26 14.67 -19.65
N GLY A 14 -4.98 13.56 -19.46
CA GLY A 14 -4.68 12.61 -18.39
C GLY A 14 -3.33 11.94 -18.63
N PHE A 15 -2.75 11.37 -17.57
CA PHE A 15 -1.58 10.50 -17.67
C PHE A 15 -1.94 9.12 -17.13
N THR A 16 -1.37 8.08 -17.75
CA THR A 16 -1.58 6.70 -17.34
C THR A 16 -0.53 6.33 -16.29
N GLY A 17 -0.94 6.17 -15.03
CA GLY A 17 -0.21 5.38 -14.02
C GLY A 17 -0.73 3.93 -14.03
N TRP A 18 0.11 2.94 -13.73
CA TRP A 18 -0.29 1.53 -13.82
C TRP A 18 -1.16 1.07 -12.64
N LEU A 19 -0.93 1.59 -11.44
CA LEU A 19 -1.86 1.56 -10.30
C LEU A 19 -1.92 2.97 -9.70
N GLN A 20 -3.08 3.39 -9.21
CA GLN A 20 -3.16 4.56 -8.34
C GLN A 20 -2.61 4.17 -6.97
N GLU A 21 -1.92 5.10 -6.32
CA GLU A 21 -1.49 4.95 -4.93
C GLU A 21 -2.71 4.60 -4.06
N GLU A 22 -2.63 3.48 -3.33
CA GLU A 22 -3.66 3.13 -2.37
C GLU A 22 -3.38 3.84 -1.05
N TRP A 23 -4.23 4.82 -0.70
CA TRP A 23 -4.11 5.48 0.60
C TRP A 23 -4.89 4.70 1.67
N LEU A 24 -4.17 4.04 2.57
CA LEU A 24 -4.78 3.27 3.64
C LEU A 24 -5.45 4.16 4.70
N HIS A 25 -6.53 3.67 5.27
CA HIS A 25 -7.29 4.35 6.33
C HIS A 25 -7.59 3.38 7.47
N HIS A 26 -7.70 3.90 8.70
CA HIS A 26 -8.00 3.10 9.89
C HIS A 26 -8.61 3.98 10.97
N CYS A 27 -9.46 3.40 11.83
CA CYS A 27 -10.23 4.14 12.85
C CYS A 27 -11.05 5.32 12.28
N GLY A 28 -11.49 5.24 11.02
CA GLY A 28 -12.30 6.27 10.37
C GLY A 28 -11.53 7.50 9.90
N ASP A 29 -10.19 7.46 9.85
CA ASP A 29 -9.34 8.54 9.34
C ASP A 29 -8.22 7.99 8.44
N ALA A 30 -7.59 8.87 7.67
CA ALA A 30 -6.41 8.53 6.86
C ALA A 30 -5.26 8.06 7.75
N ALA A 31 -4.58 7.00 7.34
CA ALA A 31 -3.34 6.59 7.98
C ALA A 31 -2.18 7.49 7.49
N ALA A 32 -1.21 7.74 8.37
CA ALA A 32 -0.03 8.51 8.02
C ALA A 32 0.92 7.64 7.19
N PHE A 33 1.26 8.08 5.98
CA PHE A 33 2.26 7.42 5.15
C PHE A 33 3.65 7.58 5.76
N LEU A 34 4.35 6.46 5.97
CA LEU A 34 5.69 6.42 6.56
C LEU A 34 6.79 6.16 5.50
N GLY A 35 6.40 5.79 4.28
CA GLY A 35 7.32 5.57 3.16
C GLY A 35 7.38 4.12 2.69
N PRO A 36 8.15 3.86 1.62
CA PRO A 36 8.43 2.51 1.15
C PRO A 36 9.34 1.75 2.12
N VAL A 37 9.12 0.45 2.24
CA VAL A 37 9.87 -0.48 3.10
C VAL A 37 10.11 -1.81 2.38
N GLY A 38 11.21 -2.47 2.73
CA GLY A 38 11.50 -3.85 2.32
C GLY A 38 11.16 -4.88 3.39
N ALA A 39 11.52 -6.13 3.10
CA ALA A 39 11.24 -7.27 3.96
C ALA A 39 11.82 -7.14 5.38
N SER A 40 13.04 -6.60 5.50
CA SER A 40 13.73 -6.45 6.79
C SER A 40 13.05 -5.41 7.69
N GLU A 41 12.61 -4.29 7.13
CA GLU A 41 11.98 -3.22 7.91
C GLU A 41 10.56 -3.60 8.33
N VAL A 42 9.83 -4.32 7.49
CA VAL A 42 8.47 -4.77 7.83
C VAL A 42 8.48 -5.94 8.83
N ALA A 43 9.56 -6.72 8.88
CA ALA A 43 9.70 -7.85 9.80
C ALA A 43 9.61 -7.47 11.28
N ASP A 44 9.99 -6.23 11.63
CA ASP A 44 9.92 -5.70 13.00
C ASP A 44 8.52 -5.16 13.36
N LEU A 45 7.56 -5.18 12.41
CA LEU A 45 6.23 -4.61 12.54
C LEU A 45 5.16 -5.69 12.33
N PRO A 46 4.74 -6.41 13.38
CA PRO A 46 3.83 -7.56 13.26
C PRO A 46 2.48 -7.17 12.64
N ASP A 47 1.93 -5.99 12.98
CA ASP A 47 0.66 -5.53 12.42
C ASP A 47 0.75 -5.28 10.89
N ALA A 48 1.88 -4.76 10.41
CA ALA A 48 2.11 -4.51 8.99
C ALA A 48 2.31 -5.82 8.22
N LEU A 49 3.03 -6.77 8.80
CA LEU A 49 3.16 -8.13 8.25
C LEU A 49 1.81 -8.81 8.12
N ASP A 50 0.97 -8.72 9.14
CA ASP A 50 -0.36 -9.31 9.12
C ASP A 50 -1.28 -8.62 8.11
N ALA A 51 -1.15 -7.30 7.90
CA ALA A 51 -1.84 -6.58 6.83
C ALA A 51 -1.47 -7.13 5.44
N LEU A 52 -0.17 -7.26 5.14
CA LEU A 52 0.32 -7.83 3.87
C LEU A 52 -0.17 -9.27 3.67
N ARG A 53 -0.10 -10.10 4.71
CA ARG A 53 -0.60 -11.48 4.64
C ARG A 53 -2.08 -11.54 4.33
N ASN A 54 -2.88 -10.67 4.96
CA ASN A 54 -4.33 -10.66 4.79
C ASN A 54 -4.74 -10.16 3.39
N GLU A 55 -4.01 -9.20 2.84
CA GLU A 55 -4.17 -8.74 1.46
C GLU A 55 -4.07 -9.90 0.47
N TYR A 56 -2.95 -10.64 0.50
CA TYR A 56 -2.73 -11.76 -0.43
C TYR A 56 -3.57 -13.01 -0.14
N ARG A 57 -3.99 -13.23 1.11
CA ARG A 57 -5.03 -14.22 1.41
C ARG A 57 -6.35 -13.88 0.74
N GLY A 58 -6.68 -12.59 0.61
CA GLY A 58 -7.86 -12.12 -0.14
C GLY A 58 -7.80 -12.47 -1.63
N TYR A 59 -6.60 -12.72 -2.17
CA TYR A 59 -6.36 -13.22 -3.53
C TYR A 59 -6.21 -14.75 -3.60
N ASP A 60 -6.56 -15.50 -2.55
CA ASP A 60 -6.44 -16.96 -2.45
C ASP A 60 -5.00 -17.49 -2.63
N TRP A 61 -3.98 -16.70 -2.31
CA TRP A 61 -2.60 -17.17 -2.37
C TRP A 61 -2.29 -18.18 -1.26
N PRO A 62 -1.55 -19.26 -1.57
CA PRO A 62 -1.02 -20.17 -0.56
C PRO A 62 -0.12 -19.44 0.46
N ALA A 63 -0.22 -19.80 1.74
CA ALA A 63 0.53 -19.13 2.80
C ALA A 63 2.05 -19.13 2.58
N ASP A 64 2.62 -20.23 2.07
CA ASP A 64 4.03 -20.33 1.70
C ASP A 64 4.41 -19.34 0.59
N LYS A 65 3.54 -19.16 -0.42
CA LYS A 65 3.75 -18.16 -1.47
C LYS A 65 3.70 -16.73 -0.97
N ILE A 66 2.85 -16.44 0.00
CA ILE A 66 2.76 -15.13 0.63
C ILE A 66 4.07 -14.82 1.37
N GLU A 67 4.59 -15.76 2.18
CA GLU A 67 5.85 -15.56 2.88
C GLU A 67 7.04 -15.44 1.91
N GLU A 68 7.10 -16.29 0.87
CA GLU A 68 8.10 -16.18 -0.19
C GLU A 68 8.07 -14.79 -0.84
N PHE A 69 6.89 -14.26 -1.15
CA PHE A 69 6.73 -12.94 -1.74
C PHE A 69 7.16 -11.82 -0.80
N ILE A 70 6.73 -11.85 0.47
CA ILE A 70 7.13 -10.84 1.47
C ILE A 70 8.65 -10.77 1.60
N LEU A 71 9.36 -11.89 1.51
CA LEU A 71 10.82 -11.94 1.53
C LEU A 71 11.49 -11.29 0.32
N THR A 72 10.78 -11.10 -0.80
CA THR A 72 11.29 -10.43 -1.99
C THR A 72 11.15 -8.91 -1.96
N LEU A 73 10.45 -8.35 -0.97
CA LEU A 73 10.19 -6.93 -0.88
C LEU A 73 11.47 -6.14 -0.63
N ASP A 74 11.69 -5.11 -1.43
CA ASP A 74 12.82 -4.18 -1.31
C ASP A 74 12.31 -2.76 -1.55
N ARG A 75 12.67 -1.82 -0.67
CA ARG A 75 12.28 -0.40 -0.76
C ARG A 75 12.52 0.23 -2.13
N ASN A 76 13.56 -0.21 -2.83
CA ASN A 76 13.99 0.30 -4.14
C ASN A 76 13.91 -0.78 -5.23
N GLY A 77 13.24 -1.90 -4.94
CA GLY A 77 13.11 -3.03 -5.84
C GLY A 77 11.86 -2.96 -6.69
N LEU A 78 11.66 -4.02 -7.48
CA LEU A 78 10.46 -4.17 -8.31
C LEU A 78 9.21 -4.41 -7.46
N ALA A 79 9.31 -5.14 -6.34
CA ALA A 79 8.22 -5.32 -5.40
C ALA A 79 8.55 -4.53 -4.13
N THR A 80 7.70 -3.56 -3.79
CA THR A 80 7.89 -2.65 -2.65
C THR A 80 6.65 -2.65 -1.77
N ALA A 81 6.83 -2.70 -0.44
CA ALA A 81 5.74 -2.46 0.49
C ALA A 81 5.67 -0.98 0.88
N TYR A 82 4.46 -0.48 1.10
CA TYR A 82 4.19 0.89 1.50
C TYR A 82 3.64 0.90 2.92
N LEU A 83 4.40 1.50 3.84
CA LEU A 83 4.08 1.48 5.26
C LEU A 83 3.23 2.68 5.66
N PHE A 84 2.20 2.41 6.45
CA PHE A 84 1.33 3.41 7.04
C PHE A 84 1.17 3.19 8.55
N ARG A 85 0.77 4.25 9.26
CA ARG A 85 0.42 4.17 10.68
C ARG A 85 -0.88 4.90 10.98
N CYS A 86 -1.81 4.23 11.66
CA CYS A 86 -3.04 4.88 12.12
C CYS A 86 -2.71 6.02 13.09
N LEU A 87 -3.29 7.20 12.84
CA LEU A 87 -3.10 8.37 13.69
C LEU A 87 -3.79 8.25 15.05
N SER A 88 -4.85 7.44 15.14
CA SER A 88 -5.67 7.30 16.34
C SER A 88 -5.15 6.23 17.30
N CYS A 89 -4.79 5.03 16.80
CA CYS A 89 -4.38 3.90 17.64
C CYS A 89 -2.91 3.48 17.48
N GLY A 90 -2.20 4.02 16.49
CA GLY A 90 -0.78 3.71 16.26
C GLY A 90 -0.49 2.37 15.59
N VAL A 91 -1.52 1.58 15.21
CA VAL A 91 -1.33 0.33 14.47
C VAL A 91 -0.65 0.59 13.12
N HIS A 92 0.22 -0.32 12.72
CA HIS A 92 0.85 -0.27 11.40
C HIS A 92 -0.01 -1.00 10.37
N LEU A 93 -0.07 -0.44 9.17
CA LEU A 93 -0.75 -1.01 8.01
C LEU A 93 0.26 -1.04 6.86
N ALA A 94 0.10 -1.98 5.95
CA ALA A 94 0.90 -2.02 4.74
C ALA A 94 0.15 -2.73 3.62
N TYR A 95 0.46 -2.32 2.39
CA TYR A 95 0.14 -3.06 1.18
C TYR A 95 1.42 -3.14 0.34
N ALA A 96 1.49 -4.08 -0.61
CA ALA A 96 2.63 -4.20 -1.50
C ALA A 96 2.22 -4.13 -2.96
N ASP A 97 3.05 -3.46 -3.75
CA ASP A 97 2.82 -3.29 -5.19
C ASP A 97 4.12 -3.42 -5.98
N PHE A 98 3.97 -3.62 -7.28
CA PHE A 98 5.06 -3.62 -8.23
C PHE A 98 5.29 -2.22 -8.78
N ALA A 99 6.53 -1.73 -8.69
CA ALA A 99 6.95 -0.43 -9.21
C ALA A 99 7.08 -0.40 -10.75
#